data_AF-A0A8D6PRY2-F1
#
_entry.id   AF-A0A8D6PRY2-F1
#
_cell.length_a   1.000
_cell.length_b   1.000
_cell.length_c   1.000
_cell.angle_alpha   90.00
_cell.angle_beta   90.00
_cell.angle_gamma   90.00
#
_symmetry.space_group_name_H-M   'P 1'
#
loop_
_entity.id
_entity.type
_entity.pdbx_description
1 polymer ?
#
loop_
_entity_poly.entity_id
_entity_poly.type
_entity_poly.pdbx_seq_one_letter_code
_entity_poly.pdbx_strand_id
1 'polypeptide(L)'
;MKIELIYNKEKYLKNPDKIDTLFKIGNNILGGIVKVEEGKIEGDDCNLYGFFQDILIGIAYLLSFGKSDKYMSISKEEIKEIAKIYGFPIKNIDMAYTSSLSFPFNKYIFEFNKNSDEMIIYYYNDMYIYDNHLGKKGIIKIPMKEFVKNIIKLAEDYINFIKKHNNIWKEYEINFLEDRLRDAKKYYKERYGEEL
;
A
#
# COMPACT_ATOMS: atom_id res chain seq x y z
N MET A 1 4.99 -7.95 -12.93
CA MET A 1 4.86 -8.64 -11.62
C MET A 1 3.44 -8.42 -11.13
N LYS A 2 2.70 -9.46 -10.74
CA LYS A 2 1.28 -9.32 -10.36
C LYS A 2 1.15 -8.70 -8.97
N ILE A 3 0.28 -7.71 -8.80
CA ILE A 3 -0.09 -7.15 -7.50
C ILE A 3 -1.52 -7.58 -7.18
N GLU A 4 -1.75 -8.10 -5.99
CA GLU A 4 -3.05 -8.64 -5.59
C GLU A 4 -3.42 -8.16 -4.19
N LEU A 5 -4.69 -7.77 -4.04
CA LEU A 5 -5.34 -7.54 -2.75
C LEU A 5 -6.54 -8.50 -2.67
N ILE A 6 -6.44 -9.51 -1.82
CA ILE A 6 -7.38 -10.63 -1.76
C ILE A 6 -8.18 -10.51 -0.47
N TYR A 7 -9.50 -10.42 -0.58
CA TYR A 7 -10.43 -10.33 0.54
C TYR A 7 -11.80 -10.88 0.12
N ASN A 8 -12.65 -11.24 1.09
CA ASN A 8 -14.01 -11.70 0.80
C ASN A 8 -14.97 -10.52 0.69
N LYS A 9 -15.43 -10.21 -0.53
CA LYS A 9 -16.35 -9.11 -0.81
C LYS A 9 -17.71 -9.25 -0.10
N GLU A 10 -18.25 -10.44 0.02
CA GLU A 10 -19.54 -10.67 0.71
C GLU A 10 -19.43 -10.42 2.22
N LYS A 11 -18.32 -10.86 2.83
CA LYS A 11 -18.02 -10.54 4.23
C LYS A 11 -17.81 -9.05 4.42
N TYR A 12 -17.09 -8.41 3.50
CA TYR A 12 -16.86 -6.97 3.55
C TYR A 12 -18.16 -6.14 3.51
N LEU A 13 -19.15 -6.55 2.70
CA LEU A 13 -20.47 -5.91 2.68
C LEU A 13 -21.21 -6.00 4.03
N LYS A 14 -20.91 -7.02 4.84
CA LYS A 14 -21.52 -7.22 6.15
C LYS A 14 -20.77 -6.49 7.26
N ASN A 15 -19.44 -6.40 7.14
CA ASN A 15 -18.57 -5.75 8.12
C ASN A 15 -17.36 -5.10 7.40
N PRO A 16 -17.46 -3.80 7.05
CA PRO A 16 -16.45 -3.14 6.23
C PRO A 16 -15.29 -2.51 7.01
N ASP A 17 -15.40 -2.38 8.34
CA ASP A 17 -14.39 -1.71 9.15
C ASP A 17 -13.03 -2.42 9.06
N LYS A 18 -13.08 -3.75 8.97
CA LYS A 18 -11.99 -4.66 9.29
C LYS A 18 -12.25 -6.04 8.64
N ILE A 19 -11.44 -6.40 7.64
CA ILE A 19 -11.64 -7.61 6.84
C ILE A 19 -10.33 -8.38 6.61
N ASP A 20 -10.40 -9.70 6.74
CA ASP A 20 -9.31 -10.62 6.41
C ASP A 20 -8.80 -10.36 4.98
N THR A 21 -7.62 -9.77 4.89
CA THR A 21 -7.02 -9.33 3.62
C THR A 21 -5.60 -9.84 3.46
N LEU A 22 -5.27 -10.32 2.27
CA LEU A 22 -3.91 -10.62 1.85
C LEU A 22 -3.44 -9.59 0.82
N PHE A 23 -2.29 -8.98 1.08
CA PHE A 23 -1.60 -8.13 0.11
C PHE A 23 -0.36 -8.84 -0.42
N LYS A 24 -0.31 -9.05 -1.75
CA LYS A 24 0.76 -9.80 -2.41
C LYS A 24 1.36 -9.04 -3.59
N ILE A 25 2.66 -9.25 -3.77
CA ILE A 25 3.39 -8.83 -4.98
C ILE A 25 4.24 -10.00 -5.48
N GLY A 26 3.82 -10.56 -6.62
CA GLY A 26 4.34 -11.83 -7.12
C GLY A 26 4.12 -12.95 -6.10
N ASN A 27 5.19 -13.64 -5.72
CA ASN A 27 5.14 -14.70 -4.71
C ASN A 27 5.35 -14.19 -3.28
N ASN A 28 5.55 -12.88 -3.09
CA ASN A 28 5.76 -12.29 -1.77
C ASN A 28 4.43 -11.91 -1.14
N ILE A 29 4.28 -12.26 0.13
CA ILE A 29 3.16 -11.84 0.99
C ILE A 29 3.68 -10.66 1.79
N LEU A 30 3.09 -9.50 1.56
CA LEU A 30 3.49 -8.24 2.18
C LEU A 30 2.61 -7.96 3.39
N GLY A 31 1.31 -8.22 3.28
CA GLY A 31 0.34 -8.12 4.38
C GLY A 31 -0.53 -9.37 4.45
N GLY A 32 -0.79 -9.85 5.66
CA GLY A 32 -1.43 -11.13 5.91
C GLY A 32 -0.81 -11.89 7.07
N ILE A 33 -1.50 -12.95 7.52
CA ILE A 33 -1.03 -13.89 8.53
C ILE A 33 -0.46 -15.12 7.82
N VAL A 34 0.74 -15.53 8.19
CA VAL A 34 1.36 -16.77 7.67
C VAL A 34 1.62 -17.72 8.81
N LYS A 35 0.94 -18.87 8.79
CA LYS A 35 1.15 -20.00 9.71
C LYS A 35 2.05 -21.01 9.01
N VAL A 36 3.36 -20.87 9.27
CA VAL A 36 4.40 -21.61 8.54
C VAL A 36 4.30 -23.11 8.78
N GLU A 37 4.05 -23.53 10.01
CA GLU A 37 3.97 -24.95 10.41
C GLU A 37 2.76 -25.67 9.80
N GLU A 38 1.65 -24.97 9.68
CA GLU A 38 0.42 -25.47 9.04
C GLU A 38 0.45 -25.33 7.51
N GLY A 39 1.49 -24.67 6.96
CA GLY A 39 1.54 -24.29 5.54
C GLY A 39 0.39 -23.36 5.12
N LYS A 40 -0.23 -22.65 6.07
CA LYS A 40 -1.47 -21.89 5.86
C LYS A 40 -1.21 -20.40 5.77
N ILE A 41 -1.86 -19.75 4.80
CA ILE A 41 -1.82 -18.30 4.59
C ILE A 41 -3.24 -17.77 4.77
N GLU A 42 -3.41 -16.81 5.68
CA GLU A 42 -4.69 -16.20 6.05
C GLU A 42 -4.60 -14.67 5.95
N GLY A 43 -5.74 -14.00 5.73
CA GLY A 43 -5.76 -12.54 5.73
C GLY A 43 -5.46 -11.95 7.10
N ASP A 44 -4.84 -10.76 7.12
CA ASP A 44 -4.74 -9.92 8.31
C ASP A 44 -5.90 -8.91 8.31
N ASP A 45 -6.22 -8.38 9.48
CA ASP A 45 -7.38 -7.54 9.71
C ASP A 45 -7.17 -6.11 9.18
N CYS A 46 -7.42 -5.94 7.89
CA CYS A 46 -7.12 -4.72 7.14
C CYS A 46 -8.37 -3.85 6.94
N ASN A 47 -8.21 -2.54 7.13
CA ASN A 47 -9.20 -1.57 6.65
C ASN A 47 -8.89 -1.21 5.18
N LEU A 48 -9.71 -1.72 4.24
CA LEU A 48 -9.51 -1.52 2.80
C LEU A 48 -9.61 -0.06 2.37
N TYR A 49 -10.48 0.74 2.98
CA TYR A 49 -10.56 2.17 2.70
C TYR A 49 -9.23 2.85 3.02
N GLY A 50 -8.69 2.60 4.22
CA GLY A 50 -7.42 3.15 4.65
C GLY A 50 -6.24 2.63 3.82
N PHE A 51 -6.26 1.35 3.39
CA PHE A 51 -5.26 0.80 2.46
C PHE A 51 -5.19 1.65 1.18
N PHE A 52 -6.33 1.89 0.53
CA PHE A 52 -6.37 2.64 -0.73
C PHE A 52 -6.06 4.12 -0.52
N GLN A 53 -6.52 4.72 0.57
CA GLN A 53 -6.15 6.08 0.95
C GLN A 53 -4.62 6.22 1.03
N ASP A 54 -3.97 5.38 1.84
CA ASP A 54 -2.54 5.49 2.11
C ASP A 54 -1.69 5.24 0.87
N ILE A 55 -2.01 4.19 0.11
CA ILE A 55 -1.20 3.84 -1.07
C ILE A 55 -1.35 4.86 -2.21
N LEU A 56 -2.55 5.45 -2.39
CA LEU A 56 -2.76 6.51 -3.39
C LEU A 56 -2.05 7.81 -2.98
N ILE A 57 -2.08 8.16 -1.69
CA ILE A 57 -1.31 9.28 -1.13
C ILE A 57 0.19 9.09 -1.38
N GLY A 58 0.72 7.90 -1.03
CA GLY A 58 2.12 7.56 -1.26
C GLY A 58 2.53 7.64 -2.73
N ILE A 59 1.71 7.11 -3.64
CA ILE A 59 1.95 7.20 -5.08
C ILE A 59 1.99 8.65 -5.56
N ALA A 60 0.99 9.46 -5.20
CA ALA A 60 0.93 10.86 -5.60
C ALA A 60 2.14 11.65 -5.07
N TYR A 61 2.51 11.43 -3.80
CA TYR A 61 3.69 12.04 -3.19
C TYR A 61 4.98 11.68 -3.97
N LEU A 62 5.23 10.40 -4.20
CA LEU A 62 6.45 9.92 -4.86
C LEU A 62 6.55 10.37 -6.31
N LEU A 63 5.45 10.32 -7.07
CA LEU A 63 5.41 10.78 -8.47
C LEU A 63 5.56 12.31 -8.58
N SER A 64 5.02 13.06 -7.61
CA SER A 64 5.20 14.51 -7.56
C SER A 64 6.60 14.95 -7.12
N PHE A 65 7.48 13.99 -6.77
CA PHE A 65 8.81 14.24 -6.20
C PHE A 65 8.77 15.04 -4.90
N GLY A 66 7.77 14.77 -4.05
CA GLY A 66 7.61 15.46 -2.78
C GLY A 66 7.28 16.95 -2.89
N LYS A 67 6.87 17.43 -4.08
CA LYS A 67 6.47 18.83 -4.30
C LYS A 67 5.14 19.21 -3.64
N SER A 68 4.43 18.25 -3.05
CA SER A 68 3.13 18.48 -2.46
C SER A 68 3.16 18.18 -0.97
N ASP A 69 3.23 19.23 -0.16
CA ASP A 69 3.11 19.19 1.30
C ASP A 69 1.75 18.65 1.77
N LYS A 70 0.78 18.55 0.86
CA LYS A 70 -0.56 17.98 1.09
C LYS A 70 -0.54 16.52 1.55
N TYR A 71 0.55 15.78 1.32
CA TYR A 71 0.59 14.32 1.44
C TYR A 71 1.54 13.76 2.52
N MET A 72 2.39 14.59 3.13
CA MET A 72 3.27 14.12 4.22
C MET A 72 2.71 14.49 5.59
N SER A 73 2.36 13.46 6.37
CA SER A 73 2.06 13.58 7.80
C SER A 73 3.24 13.19 8.71
N ILE A 74 4.32 12.66 8.14
CA ILE A 74 5.46 12.06 8.87
C ILE A 74 6.75 12.74 8.45
N SER A 75 7.62 13.07 9.41
CA SER A 75 8.92 13.69 9.14
C SER A 75 9.94 12.72 8.53
N LYS A 76 10.95 13.25 7.84
CA LYS A 76 12.04 12.43 7.28
C LYS A 76 12.85 11.76 8.39
N GLU A 77 12.98 12.41 9.53
CA GLU A 77 13.61 11.91 10.75
C GLU A 77 12.89 10.66 11.26
N GLU A 78 11.56 10.69 11.36
CA GLU A 78 10.77 9.51 11.73
C GLU A 78 10.94 8.36 10.74
N ILE A 79 10.97 8.63 9.42
CA ILE A 79 11.22 7.57 8.42
C ILE A 79 12.61 6.95 8.62
N LYS A 80 13.64 7.75 8.93
CA LYS A 80 15.00 7.24 9.25
C LYS A 80 15.00 6.38 10.51
N GLU A 81 14.27 6.78 11.54
CA GLU A 81 14.16 6.00 12.78
C GLU A 81 13.49 4.65 12.54
N ILE A 82 12.37 4.64 11.81
CA ILE A 82 11.69 3.40 11.39
C ILE A 82 12.66 2.52 10.58
N ALA A 83 13.36 3.11 9.60
CA ALA A 83 14.33 2.37 8.80
C ALA A 83 15.42 1.73 9.65
N LYS A 84 15.91 2.46 10.66
CA LYS A 84 16.91 1.94 11.61
C LYS A 84 16.36 0.79 12.46
N ILE A 85 15.14 0.93 13.00
CA ILE A 85 14.48 -0.09 13.83
C ILE A 85 14.36 -1.41 13.07
N TYR A 86 13.90 -1.36 11.81
CA TYR A 86 13.67 -2.56 11.00
C TYR A 86 14.90 -2.99 10.17
N GLY A 87 15.98 -2.19 10.19
CA GLY A 87 17.20 -2.43 9.42
C GLY A 87 17.00 -2.31 7.91
N PHE A 88 16.18 -1.35 7.47
CA PHE A 88 15.92 -1.08 6.05
C PHE A 88 16.97 -0.15 5.46
N PRO A 89 17.70 -0.57 4.41
CA PRO A 89 18.78 0.22 3.81
C PRO A 89 18.23 1.24 2.79
N ILE A 90 17.41 2.20 3.24
CA ILE A 90 16.89 3.28 2.40
C ILE A 90 18.04 4.09 1.82
N LYS A 91 18.04 4.31 0.51
CA LYS A 91 19.09 5.10 -0.17
C LYS A 91 18.70 6.55 -0.38
N ASN A 92 17.42 6.82 -0.63
CA ASN A 92 16.89 8.14 -0.92
C ASN A 92 15.70 8.48 -0.02
N ILE A 93 16.01 9.07 1.14
CA ILE A 93 14.98 9.48 2.12
C ILE A 93 14.05 10.58 1.60
N ASP A 94 14.53 11.42 0.68
CA ASP A 94 13.72 12.50 0.09
C ASP A 94 12.67 11.98 -0.89
N MET A 95 12.80 10.71 -1.30
CA MET A 95 11.85 10.00 -2.16
C MET A 95 11.30 8.79 -1.42
N ALA A 96 11.09 8.91 -0.11
CA ALA A 96 10.54 7.85 0.73
C ALA A 96 9.19 8.24 1.34
N TYR A 97 8.28 7.27 1.43
CA TYR A 97 6.98 7.38 2.07
C TYR A 97 6.77 6.16 2.98
N THR A 98 6.26 6.35 4.19
CA THR A 98 5.96 5.24 5.11
C THR A 98 4.48 5.20 5.45
N SER A 99 3.96 3.99 5.59
CA SER A 99 2.58 3.72 6.02
C SER A 99 2.49 2.28 6.55
N SER A 100 1.46 1.97 7.33
CA SER A 100 1.06 0.60 7.66
C SER A 100 0.10 0.00 6.64
N LEU A 101 -0.37 0.78 5.66
CA LEU A 101 -1.41 0.43 4.69
C LEU A 101 -2.66 -0.14 5.36
N SER A 102 -2.98 0.35 6.56
CA SER A 102 -4.06 -0.17 7.41
C SER A 102 -3.95 -1.65 7.78
N PHE A 103 -2.76 -2.22 7.71
CA PHE A 103 -2.45 -3.52 8.30
C PHE A 103 -1.85 -3.32 9.69
N PRO A 104 -2.55 -3.69 10.80
CA PRO A 104 -2.17 -3.32 12.16
C PRO A 104 -0.76 -3.75 12.58
N PHE A 105 -0.30 -4.88 12.03
CA PHE A 105 0.95 -5.53 12.40
C PHE A 105 2.02 -5.45 11.30
N ASN A 106 1.87 -4.50 10.38
CA ASN A 106 2.76 -4.38 9.23
C ASN A 106 3.32 -2.96 9.13
N LYS A 107 4.55 -2.87 8.61
CA LYS A 107 5.21 -1.61 8.33
C LYS A 107 5.79 -1.62 6.93
N TYR A 108 5.52 -0.55 6.19
CA TYR A 108 6.02 -0.36 4.84
C TYR A 108 6.81 0.94 4.73
N ILE A 109 7.88 0.89 3.94
CA ILE A 109 8.52 2.08 3.38
C ILE A 109 8.60 1.90 1.87
N PHE A 110 8.07 2.86 1.15
CA PHE A 110 8.11 2.98 -0.30
C PHE A 110 9.18 4.00 -0.65
N GLU A 111 10.21 3.58 -1.36
CA GLU A 111 11.27 4.46 -1.86
C GLU A 111 11.23 4.46 -3.39
N PHE A 112 11.26 5.65 -3.98
CA PHE A 112 11.32 5.79 -5.43
C PHE A 112 12.75 6.03 -5.93
N ASN A 113 13.29 5.07 -6.68
CA ASN A 113 14.56 5.22 -7.39
C ASN A 113 14.33 5.82 -8.78
N LYS A 114 14.57 7.13 -8.91
CA LYS A 114 14.38 7.87 -10.17
C LYS A 114 15.28 7.39 -11.31
N ASN A 115 16.49 6.91 -11.00
CA ASN A 115 17.49 6.58 -12.01
C ASN A 115 17.14 5.30 -12.77
N SER A 116 16.58 4.31 -12.06
CA SER A 116 16.11 3.05 -12.65
C SER A 116 14.60 3.00 -12.90
N ASP A 117 13.87 4.06 -12.52
CA ASP A 117 12.40 4.10 -12.55
C ASP A 117 11.74 2.95 -11.76
N GLU A 118 12.27 2.66 -10.58
CA GLU A 118 11.81 1.54 -9.74
C GLU A 118 11.21 2.03 -8.42
N MET A 119 10.07 1.45 -8.07
CA MET A 119 9.54 1.45 -6.72
C MET A 119 10.27 0.36 -5.90
N ILE A 120 10.86 0.75 -4.78
CA ILE A 120 11.48 -0.13 -3.80
C ILE A 120 10.56 -0.16 -2.58
N ILE A 121 10.08 -1.35 -2.21
CA ILE A 121 9.17 -1.56 -1.08
C ILE A 121 9.92 -2.35 -0.02
N TYR A 122 10.23 -1.69 1.08
CA TYR A 122 10.68 -2.33 2.31
C TYR A 122 9.44 -2.70 3.12
N TYR A 123 9.32 -3.96 3.51
CA TYR A 123 8.20 -4.41 4.33
C TYR A 123 8.67 -5.19 5.54
N TYR A 124 7.94 -5.05 6.64
CA TYR A 124 7.98 -5.89 7.82
C TYR A 124 6.56 -6.33 8.13
N ASN A 125 6.36 -7.63 8.27
CA ASN A 125 5.11 -8.27 8.62
C ASN A 125 5.31 -9.05 9.91
N ASP A 126 4.73 -8.56 11.00
CA ASP A 126 4.86 -9.15 12.35
C ASP A 126 4.06 -10.45 12.49
N MET A 127 3.03 -10.66 11.65
CA MET A 127 2.10 -11.79 11.74
C MET A 127 2.61 -13.07 11.07
N TYR A 128 3.93 -13.27 11.08
CA TYR A 128 4.55 -14.58 10.85
C TYR A 128 4.50 -15.37 12.16
N ILE A 129 3.49 -16.22 12.32
CA ILE A 129 3.35 -17.05 13.53
C ILE A 129 4.39 -18.18 13.41
N TYR A 130 5.50 -18.03 14.14
CA TYR A 130 6.56 -19.01 14.37
C TYR A 130 6.83 -19.10 15.88
N ASP A 131 7.44 -20.19 16.35
CA ASP A 131 7.87 -20.43 17.75
C ASP A 131 8.77 -19.32 18.37
N ASN A 132 9.36 -18.44 17.55
CA ASN A 132 10.25 -17.35 17.99
C ASN A 132 9.65 -15.94 17.83
N HIS A 133 8.40 -15.80 17.33
CA HIS A 133 7.71 -14.50 17.16
C HIS A 133 8.46 -13.42 16.37
N LEU A 134 9.40 -13.79 15.48
CA LEU A 134 10.13 -12.83 14.66
C LEU A 134 9.39 -12.63 13.32
N GLY A 135 8.88 -11.41 13.10
CA GLY A 135 8.19 -11.05 11.86
C GLY A 135 9.06 -11.23 10.60
N LYS A 136 8.41 -11.36 9.45
CA LYS A 136 9.09 -11.46 8.15
C LYS A 136 9.34 -10.08 7.57
N LYS A 137 10.59 -9.82 7.19
CA LYS A 137 10.95 -8.62 6.43
C LYS A 137 11.52 -8.93 5.07
N GLY A 138 11.40 -7.97 4.16
CA GLY A 138 11.98 -8.09 2.83
C GLY A 138 12.01 -6.78 2.05
N ILE A 139 12.59 -6.87 0.86
CA ILE A 139 12.72 -5.76 -0.08
C ILE A 139 12.21 -6.24 -1.44
N ILE A 140 11.28 -5.50 -2.02
CA ILE A 140 10.77 -5.76 -3.37
C ILE A 140 11.13 -4.58 -4.26
N LYS A 141 11.57 -4.89 -5.48
CA LYS A 141 11.78 -3.88 -6.52
C LYS A 141 10.85 -4.18 -7.68
N ILE A 142 10.15 -3.16 -8.15
CA ILE A 142 9.19 -3.26 -9.24
C ILE A 142 9.23 -1.96 -10.05
N PRO A 143 9.10 -2.01 -11.38
CA PRO A 143 9.02 -0.80 -12.19
C PRO A 143 7.91 0.12 -11.67
N MET A 144 8.23 1.39 -11.41
CA MET A 144 7.31 2.36 -10.82
C MET A 144 6.07 2.52 -11.69
N LYS A 145 6.26 2.59 -13.01
CA LYS A 145 5.18 2.63 -13.99
C LYS A 145 4.18 1.49 -13.82
N GLU A 146 4.69 0.25 -13.76
CA GLU A 146 3.85 -0.95 -13.63
C GLU A 146 3.17 -1.03 -12.25
N PHE A 147 3.89 -0.67 -11.18
CA PHE A 147 3.32 -0.61 -9.84
C PHE A 147 2.11 0.31 -9.79
N VAL A 148 2.26 1.55 -10.29
CA VAL A 148 1.18 2.55 -10.27
C VAL A 148 -0.02 2.10 -11.09
N LYS A 149 0.19 1.55 -12.30
CA LYS A 149 -0.90 1.01 -13.13
C LYS A 149 -1.73 -0.04 -12.39
N ASN A 150 -1.06 -0.99 -11.73
CA ASN A 150 -1.74 -2.05 -11.01
C ASN A 150 -2.52 -1.53 -9.79
N ILE A 151 -1.93 -0.61 -9.01
CA ILE A 151 -2.61 -0.02 -7.85
C ILE A 151 -3.82 0.82 -8.27
N ILE A 152 -3.69 1.65 -9.32
CA ILE A 152 -4.80 2.45 -9.84
C ILE A 152 -5.97 1.56 -10.25
N LYS A 153 -5.70 0.47 -10.99
CA LYS A 153 -6.72 -0.50 -11.36
C LYS A 153 -7.42 -1.11 -10.14
N LEU A 154 -6.66 -1.52 -9.13
CA LEU A 154 -7.24 -2.06 -7.89
C LEU A 154 -8.10 -1.02 -7.16
N ALA A 155 -7.66 0.24 -7.13
CA ALA A 155 -8.40 1.33 -6.50
C ALA A 155 -9.70 1.64 -7.25
N GLU A 156 -9.69 1.65 -8.59
CA GLU A 156 -10.89 1.82 -9.41
C GLU A 156 -11.89 0.69 -9.19
N ASP A 157 -11.42 -0.57 -9.21
CA ASP A 157 -12.25 -1.74 -8.96
C ASP A 157 -12.91 -1.66 -7.57
N TYR A 158 -12.16 -1.20 -6.56
CA TYR A 158 -12.67 -1.00 -5.21
C TYR A 158 -13.68 0.15 -5.11
N ILE A 159 -13.38 1.33 -5.67
CA ILE A 159 -14.27 2.50 -5.66
C ILE A 159 -15.58 2.17 -6.39
N ASN A 160 -15.51 1.51 -7.55
CA ASN A 160 -16.70 1.06 -8.28
C ASN A 160 -17.52 0.05 -7.47
N PHE A 161 -16.84 -0.85 -6.77
CA PHE A 161 -17.51 -1.82 -5.91
C PHE A 161 -18.25 -1.16 -4.75
N ILE A 162 -17.66 -0.19 -4.04
CA ILE A 162 -18.34 0.50 -2.93
C ILE A 162 -19.48 1.40 -3.41
N LYS A 163 -19.32 2.09 -4.55
CA LYS A 163 -20.39 2.92 -5.16
C LYS A 163 -21.58 2.10 -5.62
N LYS A 164 -21.34 0.87 -6.08
CA LYS A 164 -22.44 -0.04 -6.43
C LYS A 164 -23.28 -0.44 -5.19
N HIS A 165 -22.69 -0.37 -4.00
CA HIS A 165 -23.29 -0.84 -2.75
C HIS A 165 -23.39 0.30 -1.74
N ASN A 166 -24.05 1.42 -2.12
CA ASN A 166 -24.24 2.73 -1.45
C ASN A 166 -24.42 2.83 0.10
N ASN A 167 -24.30 1.74 0.87
CA ASN A 167 -24.44 1.67 2.32
C ASN A 167 -23.13 1.34 3.07
N ILE A 168 -21.99 1.23 2.39
CA ILE A 168 -20.71 0.86 3.05
C ILE A 168 -19.99 2.07 3.64
N TRP A 169 -19.91 3.16 2.87
CA TRP A 169 -19.17 4.37 3.23
C TRP A 169 -20.01 5.60 2.92
N LYS A 170 -19.71 6.69 3.61
CA LYS A 170 -20.36 7.98 3.35
C LYS A 170 -19.82 8.58 2.06
N GLU A 171 -20.65 9.35 1.38
CA GLU A 171 -20.32 9.96 0.08
C GLU A 171 -19.00 10.77 0.12
N TYR A 172 -18.75 11.51 1.21
CA TYR A 172 -17.51 12.29 1.35
C TYR A 172 -16.25 11.42 1.41
N GLU A 173 -16.34 10.19 1.91
CA GLU A 173 -15.21 9.24 1.98
C GLU A 173 -14.90 8.71 0.58
N ILE A 174 -15.95 8.37 -0.17
CA ILE A 174 -15.82 7.96 -1.57
C ILE A 174 -15.20 9.10 -2.41
N ASN A 175 -15.70 10.32 -2.26
CA ASN A 175 -15.18 11.50 -2.96
C ASN A 175 -13.70 11.75 -2.60
N PHE A 176 -13.31 11.53 -1.34
CA PHE A 176 -11.92 11.66 -0.93
C PHE A 176 -11.00 10.64 -1.64
N LEU A 177 -11.41 9.38 -1.77
CA LEU A 177 -10.65 8.39 -2.52
C LEU A 177 -10.57 8.70 -4.01
N GLU A 178 -11.68 9.17 -4.61
CA GLU A 178 -11.71 9.60 -6.01
C GLU A 178 -10.76 10.78 -6.25
N ASP A 179 -10.69 11.72 -5.31
CA ASP A 179 -9.73 12.83 -5.35
C ASP A 179 -8.29 12.34 -5.31
N ARG A 180 -7.96 11.39 -4.41
CA ARG A 180 -6.61 10.80 -4.32
C ARG A 180 -6.26 9.99 -5.56
N LEU A 181 -7.23 9.26 -6.12
CA LEU A 181 -7.07 8.54 -7.38
C LEU A 181 -6.75 9.51 -8.53
N ARG A 182 -7.49 10.63 -8.63
CA ARG A 182 -7.24 11.67 -9.63
C ARG A 182 -5.88 12.32 -9.46
N ASP A 183 -5.46 12.58 -8.23
CA ASP A 183 -4.11 13.10 -7.93
C ASP A 183 -3.03 12.12 -8.43
N ALA A 184 -3.17 10.82 -8.13
CA ALA A 184 -2.24 9.78 -8.59
C ALA A 184 -2.19 9.68 -10.13
N LYS A 185 -3.35 9.68 -10.80
CA LYS A 185 -3.45 9.67 -12.28
C LYS A 185 -2.82 10.90 -12.91
N LYS A 186 -3.05 12.08 -12.34
CA LYS A 186 -2.45 13.34 -12.81
C LYS A 186 -0.93 13.27 -12.79
N TYR A 187 -0.33 12.90 -11.66
CA TYR A 187 1.13 12.83 -11.55
C TYR A 187 1.73 11.68 -12.38
N TYR A 188 0.98 10.59 -12.58
CA TYR A 188 1.37 9.55 -13.53
C TYR A 188 1.46 10.11 -14.96
N LYS A 189 0.45 10.85 -15.42
CA LYS A 189 0.43 11.48 -16.74
C LYS A 189 1.55 12.49 -16.90
N GLU A 190 1.77 13.37 -15.92
CA GLU A 190 2.87 14.34 -15.95
C GLU A 190 4.24 13.67 -16.07
N ARG A 191 4.42 12.50 -15.45
CA ARG A 191 5.68 11.76 -15.48
C ARG A 191 5.89 10.96 -16.77
N TYR A 192 4.89 10.22 -17.21
CA TYR A 192 5.03 9.23 -18.28
C TYR A 192 4.41 9.64 -19.61
N GLY A 193 3.70 10.77 -19.66
CA GLY A 193 3.01 11.25 -20.87
C GLY A 193 1.84 10.37 -21.30
N GLU A 194 1.34 9.50 -20.42
CA GLU A 194 0.32 8.49 -20.69
C GLU A 194 -0.87 8.68 -19.75
N GLU A 195 -2.10 8.49 -20.25
CA GLU A 195 -3.31 8.51 -19.43
C GLU A 195 -3.65 7.10 -18.89
N LEU A 196 -4.32 7.07 -17.74
CA LEU A 196 -4.82 5.87 -17.07
C LEU A 196 -6.31 6.00 -16.77
#